data_AF-A0A7U4JAX4-F1
#
_entry.id   AF-A0A7U4JAX4-F1
#
_cell.length_a   1.000
_cell.length_b   1.000
_cell.length_c   1.000
_cell.angle_alpha   90.00
_cell.angle_beta   90.00
_cell.angle_gamma   90.00
#
_symmetry.space_group_name_H-M   'P 1'
#
loop_
_entity.id
_entity.type
_entity.pdbx_description
1 polymer ?
#
loop_
_entity_poly.entity_id
_entity_poly.type
_entity_poly.pdbx_seq_one_letter_code
_entity_poly.pdbx_strand_id
1 'polypeptide(L)'
;MKKIITAALFAAVALPAVAIPTVASAQSQRELRRDRQDIREEQRELRQAQRHGSPRDVREQRRDVREAHQEYREDLRDRDRNWGNDDWRAHRNGNRGLYARGNWRAPFAYNRFRPGGRIGAPYYGSRFVVADPWRYHLPRAGRFQTWVRHYNDVLLVDTRRGVVLRVIPSFYW
;
A
#
# COMPACT_ATOMS: atom_id res chain seq x y z
N MET A 1 45.04 -42.92 -11.85
CA MET A 1 44.35 -41.77 -12.49
C MET A 1 42.87 -42.10 -12.61
N LYS A 2 42.02 -41.07 -12.43
CA LYS A 2 40.56 -41.00 -12.62
C LYS A 2 39.66 -41.48 -11.46
N LYS A 3 39.45 -40.55 -10.53
CA LYS A 3 38.20 -40.33 -9.80
C LYS A 3 37.17 -39.77 -10.79
N ILE A 4 35.93 -40.27 -10.84
CA ILE A 4 34.78 -39.49 -11.30
C ILE A 4 33.60 -39.83 -10.38
N ILE A 5 33.01 -38.75 -9.90
CA ILE A 5 32.09 -38.61 -8.78
C ILE A 5 30.68 -39.01 -9.23
N THR A 6 30.00 -39.77 -8.36
CA THR A 6 28.59 -40.12 -8.46
C THR A 6 27.73 -38.86 -8.50
N ALA A 7 26.89 -38.79 -9.52
CA ALA A 7 25.91 -37.75 -9.75
C ALA A 7 24.86 -37.73 -8.62
N ALA A 8 24.79 -36.65 -7.86
CA ALA A 8 23.67 -36.35 -6.99
C ALA A 8 22.72 -35.39 -7.72
N LEU A 9 21.66 -35.96 -8.28
CA LEU A 9 20.48 -35.24 -8.77
C LEU A 9 19.82 -34.51 -7.59
N PHE A 10 20.07 -33.21 -7.45
CA PHE A 10 19.22 -32.35 -6.63
C PHE A 10 17.93 -32.07 -7.41
N ALA A 11 16.92 -32.91 -7.19
CA ALA A 11 15.55 -32.59 -7.52
C ALA A 11 15.11 -31.42 -6.64
N ALA A 12 15.24 -30.20 -7.16
CA ALA A 12 14.70 -29.01 -6.51
C ALA A 12 13.17 -29.13 -6.52
N VAL A 13 12.60 -29.45 -5.36
CA VAL A 13 11.15 -29.40 -5.13
C VAL A 13 10.70 -27.96 -5.41
N ALA A 14 9.97 -27.78 -6.51
CA ALA A 14 9.29 -26.55 -6.83
C ALA A 14 8.16 -26.36 -5.79
N LEU A 15 8.47 -25.66 -4.70
CA LEU A 15 7.41 -25.15 -3.83
C LEU A 15 6.65 -24.08 -4.62
N PRO A 16 5.32 -24.21 -4.79
CA PRO A 16 4.52 -23.11 -5.29
C PRO A 16 4.67 -21.97 -4.27
N ALA A 17 5.35 -20.90 -4.67
CA ALA A 17 5.40 -19.68 -3.90
C ALA A 17 3.96 -19.15 -3.83
N VAL A 18 3.25 -19.49 -2.76
CA VAL A 18 2.04 -18.78 -2.36
C VAL A 18 2.48 -17.33 -2.24
N ALA A 19 2.09 -16.52 -3.22
CA ALA A 19 2.28 -15.09 -3.18
C ALA A 19 1.43 -14.58 -2.03
N ILE A 20 2.00 -14.53 -0.82
CA ILE A 20 1.40 -13.83 0.30
C ILE A 20 1.39 -12.36 -0.13
N PRO A 21 0.23 -11.76 -0.44
CA PRO A 21 0.19 -10.33 -0.67
C PRO A 21 0.70 -9.70 0.62
N THR A 22 1.78 -8.93 0.50
CA THR A 22 2.38 -8.22 1.62
C THR A 22 1.29 -7.48 2.38
N VAL A 23 1.02 -7.92 3.62
CA VAL A 23 -0.18 -7.64 4.41
C VAL A 23 -0.45 -6.15 4.70
N ALA A 24 0.44 -5.24 4.30
CA ALA A 24 0.28 -3.82 4.50
C ALA A 24 -0.53 -3.15 3.38
N SER A 25 -0.24 -3.36 2.09
CA SER A 25 -0.93 -2.67 0.96
C SER A 25 -2.42 -3.01 0.82
N ALA A 26 -2.89 -4.00 1.58
CA ALA A 26 -4.28 -4.36 1.73
C ALA A 26 -4.93 -3.74 2.99
N GLN A 27 -4.38 -2.70 3.61
CA GLN A 27 -4.98 -2.08 4.80
C GLN A 27 -5.72 -0.78 4.50
N SER A 28 -5.19 0.15 3.71
CA SER A 28 -5.76 1.49 3.49
C SER A 28 -6.92 1.55 2.50
N GLN A 29 -6.78 0.92 1.32
CA GLN A 29 -7.95 0.67 0.47
C GLN A 29 -8.91 -0.33 1.10
N ARG A 30 -8.46 -1.08 2.10
CA ARG A 30 -9.32 -1.97 2.87
C ARG A 30 -10.02 -1.25 4.01
N GLU A 31 -9.43 -0.19 4.58
CA GLU A 31 -10.03 0.76 5.54
C GLU A 31 -11.18 1.47 4.84
N LEU A 32 -10.93 2.19 3.74
CA LEU A 32 -12.01 2.82 2.95
C LEU A 32 -13.10 1.86 2.44
N ARG A 33 -12.78 0.56 2.30
CA ARG A 33 -13.78 -0.48 1.98
C ARG A 33 -14.52 -0.96 3.22
N ARG A 34 -13.83 -1.05 4.36
CA ARG A 34 -14.37 -1.40 5.67
C ARG A 34 -15.31 -0.29 6.15
N ASP A 35 -14.93 0.98 6.17
CA ASP A 35 -15.84 2.02 6.68
C ASP A 35 -17.09 2.15 5.80
N ARG A 36 -16.96 1.87 4.49
CA ARG A 36 -18.14 1.72 3.61
C ARG A 36 -19.04 0.56 3.99
N GLN A 37 -18.47 -0.55 4.48
CA GLN A 37 -19.22 -1.69 4.99
C GLN A 37 -19.87 -1.32 6.33
N ASP A 38 -19.13 -0.68 7.22
CA ASP A 38 -19.60 -0.25 8.55
C ASP A 38 -20.77 0.71 8.42
N ILE A 39 -20.68 1.73 7.56
CA ILE A 39 -21.82 2.63 7.24
C ILE A 39 -23.07 1.84 6.82
N ARG A 40 -22.92 0.77 6.03
CA ARG A 40 -24.08 -0.04 5.59
C ARG A 40 -24.66 -0.85 6.74
N GLU A 41 -23.81 -1.34 7.64
CA GLU A 41 -24.19 -2.07 8.85
C GLU A 41 -24.95 -1.16 9.81
N GLU A 42 -24.37 -0.01 10.15
CA GLU A 42 -25.00 1.02 10.99
C GLU A 42 -26.35 1.48 10.40
N GLN A 43 -26.44 1.63 9.07
CA GLN A 43 -27.71 1.95 8.42
C GLN A 43 -28.75 0.82 8.55
N ARG A 44 -28.33 -0.45 8.60
CA ARG A 44 -29.24 -1.59 8.84
C ARG A 44 -29.72 -1.56 10.28
N GLU A 45 -28.83 -1.36 11.23
CA GLU A 45 -29.17 -1.28 12.65
C GLU A 45 -30.12 -0.11 12.93
N LEU A 46 -29.85 1.07 12.36
CA LEU A 46 -30.76 2.21 12.43
C LEU A 46 -32.15 1.88 11.85
N ARG A 47 -32.23 1.18 10.71
CA ARG A 47 -33.52 0.76 10.14
C ARG A 47 -34.24 -0.26 11.02
N GLN A 48 -33.51 -1.12 11.74
CA GLN A 48 -34.08 -2.09 12.66
C GLN A 48 -34.61 -1.40 13.92
N ALA A 49 -33.83 -0.49 14.50
CA ALA A 49 -34.23 0.34 15.64
C ALA A 49 -35.47 1.18 15.31
N GLN A 50 -35.59 1.70 14.08
CA GLN A 50 -36.79 2.42 13.65
C GLN A 50 -38.06 1.56 13.60
N ARG A 51 -37.94 0.24 13.40
CA ARG A 51 -39.10 -0.67 13.32
C ARG A 51 -39.48 -1.26 14.68
N HIS A 52 -38.48 -1.58 15.50
CA HIS A 52 -38.66 -2.42 16.69
C HIS A 52 -38.03 -1.83 17.96
N GLY A 53 -37.28 -0.73 17.86
CA GLY A 53 -36.56 -0.12 18.97
C GLY A 53 -37.32 1.03 19.64
N SER A 54 -36.76 1.50 20.76
CA SER A 54 -37.26 2.66 21.48
C SER A 54 -36.79 3.98 20.83
N PRO A 55 -37.43 5.12 21.16
CA PRO A 55 -36.93 6.44 20.73
C PRO A 55 -35.50 6.73 21.16
N ARG A 56 -34.98 6.07 22.20
CA ARG A 56 -33.59 6.19 22.63
C ARG A 56 -32.65 5.44 21.68
N ASP A 57 -32.98 4.21 21.33
CA ASP A 57 -32.17 3.36 20.44
C ASP A 57 -32.06 3.98 19.05
N VAL A 58 -33.15 4.55 18.53
CA VAL A 58 -33.13 5.29 17.26
C VAL A 58 -32.19 6.50 17.31
N ARG A 59 -32.08 7.19 18.45
CA ARG A 59 -31.17 8.34 18.60
C ARG A 59 -29.71 7.92 18.67
N GLU A 60 -29.43 6.81 19.35
CA GLU A 60 -28.10 6.19 19.44
C GLU A 60 -27.63 5.75 18.06
N GLN A 61 -28.42 4.93 17.38
CA GLN A 61 -28.11 4.43 16.03
C GLN A 61 -27.97 5.55 14.98
N ARG A 62 -28.69 6.67 15.15
CA ARG A 62 -28.47 7.88 14.32
C ARG A 62 -27.13 8.56 14.59
N ARG A 63 -26.61 8.48 15.83
CA ARG A 63 -25.27 8.96 16.17
C ARG A 63 -24.23 8.06 15.52
N ASP A 64 -24.39 6.75 15.62
CA ASP A 64 -23.42 5.76 15.12
C ASP A 64 -23.27 5.86 13.60
N VAL A 65 -24.39 5.93 12.86
CA VAL A 65 -24.36 6.21 11.41
C VAL A 65 -23.64 7.52 11.09
N ARG A 66 -23.86 8.59 11.88
CA ARG A 66 -23.20 9.88 11.64
C ARG A 66 -21.71 9.81 11.91
N GLU A 67 -21.29 9.09 12.94
CA GLU A 67 -19.90 8.86 13.31
C GLU A 67 -19.18 8.05 12.23
N ALA A 68 -19.74 6.93 11.78
CA ALA A 68 -19.20 6.14 10.67
C ALA A 68 -19.07 6.98 9.38
N HIS A 69 -20.05 7.85 9.09
CA HIS A 69 -19.96 8.78 7.96
C HIS A 69 -18.87 9.85 8.13
N GLN A 70 -18.60 10.28 9.36
CA GLN A 70 -17.56 11.24 9.67
C GLN A 70 -16.17 10.61 9.50
N GLU A 71 -15.95 9.42 10.07
CA GLU A 71 -14.71 8.65 9.96
C GLU A 71 -14.36 8.39 8.48
N TYR A 72 -15.31 7.86 7.70
CA TYR A 72 -15.11 7.64 6.27
C TYR A 72 -14.73 8.92 5.50
N ARG A 73 -15.28 10.07 5.91
CA ARG A 73 -14.96 11.36 5.28
C ARG A 73 -13.56 11.82 5.65
N GLU A 74 -13.12 11.59 6.88
CA GLU A 74 -11.77 11.91 7.35
C GLU A 74 -10.74 11.07 6.59
N ASP A 75 -10.96 9.77 6.47
CA ASP A 75 -10.09 8.87 5.70
C ASP A 75 -10.02 9.24 4.22
N LEU A 76 -11.16 9.60 3.62
CA LEU A 76 -11.18 10.13 2.26
C LEU A 76 -10.38 11.42 2.11
N ARG A 77 -10.47 12.33 3.08
CA ARG A 77 -9.71 13.59 3.07
C ARG A 77 -8.22 13.32 3.18
N ASP A 78 -7.80 12.39 4.03
CA ASP A 78 -6.40 12.03 4.18
C ASP A 78 -5.84 11.33 2.94
N ARG A 79 -6.66 10.52 2.26
CA ARG A 79 -6.31 9.97 0.94
C ARG A 79 -6.11 11.06 -0.11
N ASP A 80 -7.03 12.03 -0.16
CA ASP A 80 -7.05 13.08 -1.17
C ASP A 80 -6.20 14.30 -0.78
N ARG A 81 -5.54 14.23 0.38
CA ARG A 81 -4.66 15.27 0.91
C ARG A 81 -3.48 15.48 -0.01
N ASN A 82 -3.13 16.75 -0.23
CA ASN A 82 -1.92 17.10 -0.96
C ASN A 82 -0.71 17.06 -0.02
N TRP A 83 -0.19 15.86 0.22
CA TRP A 83 1.02 15.67 1.01
C TRP A 83 2.22 16.38 0.37
N GLY A 84 2.96 17.10 1.19
CA GLY A 84 4.20 17.76 0.81
C GLY A 84 5.30 16.77 0.45
N ASN A 85 6.37 17.29 -0.16
CA ASN A 85 7.47 16.45 -0.61
C ASN A 85 8.19 15.70 0.53
N ASP A 86 8.14 16.23 1.76
CA ASP A 86 8.92 15.74 2.90
C ASP A 86 8.05 15.26 4.09
N ASP A 87 6.72 15.29 3.97
CA ASP A 87 5.79 14.93 5.05
C ASP A 87 5.96 13.45 5.48
N TRP A 88 6.37 12.60 4.54
CA TRP A 88 6.73 11.21 4.80
C TRP A 88 7.82 11.04 5.86
N ARG A 89 8.73 12.01 6.04
CA ARG A 89 9.88 11.88 6.96
C ARG A 89 9.41 11.82 8.41
N ALA A 90 8.57 12.77 8.80
CA ALA A 90 8.01 12.82 10.15
C ALA A 90 7.13 11.60 10.40
N HIS A 91 6.27 11.27 9.43
CA HIS A 91 5.38 10.12 9.52
C HIS A 91 6.17 8.79 9.66
N ARG A 92 7.25 8.63 8.90
CA ARG A 92 8.16 7.46 8.97
C ARG A 92 8.82 7.26 10.33
N ASN A 93 9.19 8.36 10.99
CA ASN A 93 9.84 8.28 12.29
C ASN A 93 8.87 7.79 13.38
N GLY A 94 7.60 8.21 13.32
CA GLY A 94 6.55 7.74 14.22
C GLY A 94 5.97 6.36 13.87
N ASN A 95 5.99 5.99 12.59
CA ASN A 95 5.33 4.78 12.09
C ASN A 95 6.32 3.76 11.55
N ARG A 96 7.37 3.42 12.32
CA ARG A 96 8.46 2.54 11.84
C ARG A 96 7.97 1.21 11.26
N GLY A 97 6.93 0.61 11.85
CA GLY A 97 6.34 -0.64 11.37
C GLY A 97 5.77 -0.54 9.95
N LEU A 98 5.14 0.60 9.59
CA LEU A 98 4.59 0.85 8.26
C LEU A 98 5.70 0.92 7.19
N TYR A 99 6.85 1.48 7.56
CA TYR A 99 8.02 1.63 6.69
C TYR A 99 9.02 0.47 6.82
N ALA A 100 8.68 -0.59 7.55
CA ALA A 100 9.54 -1.76 7.64
C ALA A 100 9.71 -2.40 6.25
N ARG A 101 10.92 -2.81 5.91
CA ARG A 101 11.18 -3.46 4.62
C ARG A 101 10.32 -4.71 4.41
N GLY A 102 10.08 -5.49 5.46
CA GLY A 102 9.38 -6.78 5.37
C GLY A 102 10.07 -7.77 4.43
N ASN A 103 9.34 -8.80 3.96
CA ASN A 103 9.86 -9.82 3.04
C ASN A 103 9.84 -9.39 1.56
N TRP A 104 10.05 -8.09 1.28
CA TRP A 104 10.07 -7.61 -0.09
C TRP A 104 11.29 -8.15 -0.84
N ARG A 105 11.06 -8.66 -2.05
CA ARG A 105 12.10 -9.23 -2.93
C ARG A 105 11.83 -8.83 -4.38
N ALA A 106 12.90 -8.67 -5.15
CA ALA A 106 12.85 -8.47 -6.59
C ALA A 106 13.72 -9.53 -7.30
N PRO A 107 13.36 -9.94 -8.53
CA PRO A 107 14.14 -10.84 -9.37
C PRO A 107 15.18 -10.09 -10.21
N PHE A 108 15.50 -8.87 -9.82
CA PHE A 108 16.56 -8.06 -10.41
C PHE A 108 17.47 -7.57 -9.29
N ALA A 109 18.74 -7.33 -9.64
CA ALA A 109 19.70 -6.78 -8.72
C ALA A 109 19.40 -5.31 -8.39
N TYR A 110 19.96 -4.85 -7.27
CA TYR A 110 19.90 -3.44 -6.89
C TYR A 110 20.64 -2.60 -7.92
N ASN A 111 19.96 -1.57 -8.40
CA ASN A 111 20.55 -0.53 -9.22
C ASN A 111 20.27 0.83 -8.59
N ARG A 112 21.25 1.72 -8.57
CA ARG A 112 21.08 3.07 -8.04
C ARG A 112 20.53 3.99 -9.13
N PHE A 113 19.23 4.27 -9.07
CA PHE A 113 18.59 5.20 -9.99
C PHE A 113 18.86 6.66 -9.61
N ARG A 114 18.75 7.54 -10.61
CA ARG A 114 18.83 8.99 -10.46
C ARG A 114 17.63 9.63 -11.16
N PRO A 115 17.11 10.78 -10.68
CA PRO A 115 16.14 11.56 -11.43
C PRO A 115 16.63 11.87 -12.85
N GLY A 116 15.72 11.82 -13.83
CA GLY A 116 16.01 11.94 -15.26
C GLY A 116 16.54 10.66 -15.92
N GLY A 117 16.95 9.66 -15.14
CA GLY A 117 17.46 8.39 -15.65
C GLY A 117 16.38 7.50 -16.28
N ARG A 118 16.78 6.70 -17.28
CA ARG A 118 15.91 5.67 -17.87
C ARG A 118 15.72 4.49 -16.93
N ILE A 119 14.51 3.94 -16.94
CA ILE A 119 14.14 2.76 -16.17
C ILE A 119 13.29 1.83 -17.04
N GLY A 120 13.63 0.54 -17.03
CA GLY A 120 12.93 -0.47 -17.81
C GLY A 120 11.58 -0.85 -17.21
N ALA A 121 10.64 -1.29 -18.06
CA ALA A 121 9.31 -1.77 -17.66
C ALA A 121 9.28 -2.79 -16.50
N PRO A 122 10.23 -3.75 -16.41
CA PRO A 122 10.23 -4.72 -15.31
C PRO A 122 10.33 -4.10 -13.91
N TYR A 123 10.91 -2.91 -13.76
CA TYR A 123 11.08 -2.26 -12.46
C TYR A 123 9.79 -1.66 -11.93
N TYR A 124 8.86 -1.25 -12.79
CA TYR A 124 7.58 -0.63 -12.41
C TYR A 124 6.37 -1.50 -12.72
N GLY A 125 6.56 -2.82 -12.78
CA GLY A 125 5.47 -3.78 -12.83
C GLY A 125 4.56 -3.69 -11.59
N SER A 126 3.31 -4.12 -11.72
CA SER A 126 2.25 -3.98 -10.71
C SER A 126 2.65 -4.36 -9.28
N ARG A 127 3.45 -5.41 -9.10
CA ARG A 127 3.91 -5.87 -7.77
C ARG A 127 4.87 -4.91 -7.05
N PHE A 128 5.48 -3.98 -7.78
CA PHE A 128 6.39 -2.98 -7.22
C PHE A 128 5.74 -1.62 -7.05
N VAL A 129 4.56 -1.43 -7.65
CA VAL A 129 3.79 -0.20 -7.48
C VAL A 129 3.35 -0.08 -6.02
N VAL A 130 3.61 1.09 -5.44
CA VAL A 130 3.05 1.50 -4.16
C VAL A 130 1.60 1.91 -4.42
N ALA A 131 0.68 0.98 -4.13
CA ALA A 131 -0.74 1.15 -4.44
C ALA A 131 -1.38 2.37 -3.75
N ASP A 132 -0.97 2.65 -2.51
CA ASP A 132 -1.50 3.73 -1.68
C ASP A 132 -0.39 4.67 -1.21
N PRO A 133 0.04 5.65 -2.05
CA PRO A 133 1.13 6.56 -1.70
C PRO A 133 0.81 7.46 -0.50
N TRP A 134 -0.43 7.93 -0.42
CA TRP A 134 -0.93 8.81 0.64
C TRP A 134 -0.77 8.19 2.04
N ARG A 135 -0.82 6.87 2.17
CA ARG A 135 -0.61 6.17 3.44
C ARG A 135 0.81 6.40 3.99
N TYR A 136 1.76 6.59 3.09
CA TYR A 136 3.13 6.94 3.45
C TYR A 136 3.37 8.46 3.43
N HIS A 137 2.29 9.25 3.38
CA HIS A 137 2.31 10.70 3.20
C HIS A 137 3.16 11.11 1.98
N LEU A 138 3.11 10.29 0.91
CA LEU A 138 3.71 10.66 -0.35
C LEU A 138 2.76 11.54 -1.15
N PRO A 139 3.29 12.53 -1.90
CA PRO A 139 2.50 13.31 -2.84
C PRO A 139 1.76 12.40 -3.82
N ARG A 140 0.55 12.81 -4.20
CA ARG A 140 -0.23 12.10 -5.21
C ARG A 140 0.55 12.02 -6.52
N ALA A 141 0.68 10.82 -7.07
CA ALA A 141 1.32 10.65 -8.37
C ALA A 141 0.47 11.30 -9.47
N GLY A 142 1.13 12.01 -10.39
CA GLY A 142 0.48 12.61 -11.54
C GLY A 142 0.00 11.58 -12.57
N ARG A 143 -0.55 12.06 -13.68
CA ARG A 143 -0.99 11.19 -14.78
C ARG A 143 0.21 10.45 -15.39
N PHE A 144 0.07 9.14 -15.57
CA PHE A 144 1.14 8.22 -16.01
C PHE A 144 2.37 8.19 -15.09
N GLN A 145 2.21 8.64 -13.85
CA GLN A 145 3.25 8.53 -12.85
C GLN A 145 2.82 7.51 -11.81
N THR A 146 3.79 6.79 -11.27
CA THR A 146 3.52 5.88 -10.16
C THR A 146 4.70 5.82 -9.22
N TRP A 147 4.40 5.67 -7.94
CA TRP A 147 5.41 5.39 -6.93
C TRP A 147 5.74 3.91 -6.98
N VAL A 148 7.03 3.60 -7.06
CA VAL A 148 7.56 2.25 -7.26
C VAL A 148 8.56 1.98 -6.17
N ARG A 149 8.34 0.89 -5.45
CA ARG A 149 9.28 0.40 -4.46
C ARG A 149 10.46 -0.28 -5.14
N HIS A 150 11.66 0.13 -4.76
CA HIS A 150 12.91 -0.45 -5.22
C HIS A 150 13.84 -0.69 -4.03
N TYR A 151 13.81 -1.90 -3.48
CA TYR A 151 14.50 -2.25 -2.23
C TYR A 151 14.05 -1.38 -1.06
N ASN A 152 14.98 -0.62 -0.49
CA ASN A 152 14.73 0.33 0.58
C ASN A 152 14.42 1.72 0.04
N ASP A 153 14.49 1.93 -1.27
CA ASP A 153 14.22 3.20 -1.92
C ASP A 153 12.79 3.19 -2.50
N VAL A 154 12.23 4.38 -2.69
CA VAL A 154 11.01 4.56 -3.47
C VAL A 154 11.26 5.56 -4.60
N LEU A 155 10.76 5.23 -5.78
CA LEU A 155 10.97 5.97 -7.02
C LEU A 155 9.63 6.50 -7.50
N LEU A 156 9.57 7.75 -7.96
CA LEU A 156 8.47 8.23 -8.78
C LEU A 156 8.86 8.01 -10.24
N VAL A 157 8.06 7.25 -10.98
CA VAL A 157 8.38 6.85 -12.36
C VAL A 157 7.30 7.35 -13.31
N ASP A 158 7.71 8.00 -14.41
CA ASP A 158 6.87 8.20 -15.59
C ASP A 158 6.81 6.89 -16.38
N THR A 159 5.67 6.19 -16.29
CA THR A 159 5.47 4.88 -16.91
C THR A 159 5.27 4.96 -18.42
N ARG A 160 4.91 6.14 -18.95
CA ARG A 160 4.79 6.35 -20.39
C ARG A 160 6.16 6.48 -21.04
N ARG A 161 7.10 7.17 -20.37
CA ARG A 161 8.44 7.46 -20.91
C ARG A 161 9.52 6.52 -20.37
N GLY A 162 9.25 5.75 -19.32
CA GLY A 162 10.25 4.92 -18.64
C GLY A 162 11.36 5.77 -18.04
N VAL A 163 10.98 6.84 -17.31
CA VAL A 163 11.92 7.80 -16.72
C VAL A 163 11.66 7.93 -15.23
N VAL A 164 12.73 7.96 -14.44
CA VAL A 164 12.66 8.24 -13.00
C VAL A 164 12.52 9.75 -12.80
N LEU A 165 11.42 10.19 -12.21
CA LEU A 165 11.16 11.60 -11.91
C LEU A 165 11.73 12.00 -10.55
N ARG A 166 11.68 11.09 -9.57
CA ARG A 166 12.17 11.33 -8.21
C ARG A 166 12.68 10.04 -7.59
N VAL A 167 13.67 10.17 -6.72
CA VAL A 167 14.19 9.09 -5.89
C VAL A 167 14.14 9.54 -4.44
N ILE A 168 13.59 8.71 -3.57
CA ILE A 168 13.65 8.89 -2.12
C ILE A 168 14.45 7.70 -1.57
N PRO A 169 15.74 7.92 -1.22
CA PRO A 169 16.59 6.85 -0.73
C PRO A 169 16.25 6.49 0.72
N SER A 170 16.49 5.23 1.09
CA SER A 170 16.29 4.74 2.46
C SER A 170 14.88 5.04 3.01
N PHE A 171 13.89 5.01 2.14
CA PHE A 171 12.49 5.21 2.47
C PHE A 171 11.95 4.10 3.37
N TYR A 172 12.35 2.86 3.15
CA TYR A 172 12.04 1.74 4.04
C TYR A 172 13.22 1.47 4.98
N TRP A 173 12.93 1.00 6.20
CA TRP A 173 13.92 0.52 7.17
C TRP A 173 14.37 -0.90 6.81
#